data_AF-A0A7Y3HX37-F1
#
_entry.id   AF-A0A7Y3HX37-F1
#
_cell.length_a   1.000
_cell.length_b   1.000
_cell.length_c   1.000
_cell.angle_alpha   90.00
_cell.angle_beta   90.00
_cell.angle_gamma   90.00
#
_symmetry.space_group_name_H-M   'P 1'
#
loop_
_entity.id
_entity.type
_entity.pdbx_description
1 polymer ?
#
loop_
_entity_poly.entity_id
_entity_poly.type
_entity_poly.pdbx_seq_one_letter_code
_entity_poly.pdbx_strand_id
1 'polypeptide(L)'
;MKKFLALVFAILVSSCSSNDNNTTPVQDPVIGIWKPNRTVTVLNDGTENSKMATPCELNNRLTFGADGSFFMTNFPEGPDPDCEELVGNLYQSGSWERMSSTVYVIELVCMMPDCPNEYEVPDEVTFPDGNTMRIKEIDEDANDEIAYFYYYFDRVE
;
A
#
# COMPACT_ATOMS: atom_id res chain seq x y z
N MET A 1 -60.49 -16.91 -54.97
CA MET A 1 -60.50 -16.23 -53.64
C MET A 1 -59.47 -16.98 -52.80
N LYS A 2 -58.36 -16.46 -52.25
CA LYS A 2 -57.93 -15.13 -51.80
C LYS A 2 -56.54 -14.79 -52.38
N LYS A 3 -56.32 -13.51 -52.68
CA LYS A 3 -55.01 -12.86 -52.88
C LYS A 3 -54.48 -12.37 -51.52
N PHE A 4 -53.24 -11.86 -51.53
CA PHE A 4 -52.51 -11.06 -50.51
C PHE A 4 -51.70 -11.86 -49.48
N LEU A 5 -50.53 -11.44 -48.98
CA LEU A 5 -49.47 -10.44 -49.28
C LEU A 5 -48.53 -10.51 -48.04
N ALA A 6 -47.27 -10.09 -48.21
CA ALA A 6 -46.19 -9.86 -47.20
C ALA A 6 -45.21 -11.04 -47.12
N LEU A 7 -43.95 -10.99 -47.59
CA LEU A 7 -42.93 -9.94 -47.71
C LEU A 7 -42.60 -9.22 -46.39
N VAL A 8 -41.28 -9.22 -46.09
CA VAL A 8 -40.53 -8.45 -45.06
C VAL A 8 -40.73 -8.98 -43.63
N PHE A 9 -39.73 -9.49 -42.90
CA PHE A 9 -38.48 -8.81 -42.55
C PHE A 9 -37.37 -9.84 -42.30
N ALA A 10 -36.35 -9.82 -43.17
CA ALA A 10 -35.00 -10.18 -42.80
C ALA A 10 -34.50 -9.19 -41.74
N ILE A 11 -33.44 -9.56 -41.01
CA ILE A 11 -32.74 -8.74 -40.01
C ILE A 11 -33.28 -8.95 -38.59
N LEU A 12 -32.99 -10.12 -38.01
CA LEU A 12 -32.64 -10.15 -36.59
C LEU A 12 -31.16 -9.79 -36.50
N VAL A 13 -30.95 -8.49 -36.43
CA VAL A 13 -29.74 -7.81 -36.00
C VAL A 13 -29.18 -8.47 -34.74
N SER A 14 -27.94 -8.92 -34.87
CA SER A 14 -26.90 -8.83 -33.86
C SER A 14 -27.05 -7.59 -32.97
N SER A 15 -27.49 -7.80 -31.74
CA SER A 15 -27.32 -6.88 -30.60
C SER A 15 -27.37 -7.67 -29.30
N CYS A 16 -26.38 -8.54 -29.06
CA CYS A 16 -25.88 -8.73 -27.70
C CYS A 16 -24.91 -7.58 -27.42
N SER A 17 -25.48 -6.40 -27.23
CA SER A 17 -24.85 -5.31 -26.51
C SER A 17 -25.26 -5.44 -25.06
N SER A 18 -24.46 -6.17 -24.29
CA SER A 18 -24.11 -5.74 -22.94
C SER A 18 -22.71 -6.26 -22.70
N ASN A 19 -21.75 -5.41 -23.02
CA ASN A 19 -20.42 -5.53 -22.45
C ASN A 19 -20.62 -5.16 -20.98
N ASP A 20 -21.07 -6.13 -20.17
CA ASP A 20 -21.08 -6.01 -18.72
C ASP A 20 -19.62 -6.08 -18.27
N ASN A 21 -18.89 -5.00 -18.53
CA ASN A 21 -17.74 -4.62 -17.76
C ASN A 21 -18.26 -4.24 -16.37
N ASN A 22 -18.68 -5.25 -15.60
CA ASN A 22 -18.51 -5.22 -14.16
C ASN A 22 -17.00 -5.36 -13.89
N THR A 23 -16.23 -4.39 -14.36
CA THR A 23 -14.99 -4.02 -13.68
C THR A 23 -15.45 -3.42 -12.36
N THR A 24 -15.60 -4.28 -11.35
CA THR A 24 -15.35 -3.85 -9.97
C THR A 24 -14.10 -2.98 -10.05
N PRO A 25 -14.11 -1.73 -9.55
CA PRO A 25 -12.89 -0.94 -9.52
C PRO A 25 -11.84 -1.82 -8.87
N VAL A 26 -10.74 -2.10 -9.58
CA VAL A 26 -9.63 -2.85 -9.01
C VAL A 26 -9.17 -1.99 -7.85
N GLN A 27 -9.48 -2.44 -6.64
CA GLN A 27 -9.13 -1.75 -5.42
C GLN A 27 -7.61 -1.59 -5.40
N ASP A 28 -7.14 -0.40 -5.02
CA ASP A 28 -5.70 -0.15 -4.96
C ASP A 28 -5.02 -1.20 -4.07
N PRO A 29 -3.95 -1.86 -4.54
CA PRO A 29 -3.29 -2.91 -3.76
C PRO A 29 -2.80 -2.44 -2.39
N VAL A 30 -2.52 -1.15 -2.19
CA VAL A 30 -2.08 -0.63 -0.88
C VAL A 30 -3.19 -0.70 0.17
N ILE A 31 -4.46 -0.65 -0.23
CA ILE A 31 -5.59 -0.63 0.69
C ILE A 31 -5.61 -1.92 1.51
N GLY A 32 -5.67 -1.77 2.83
CA GLY A 32 -5.66 -2.88 3.78
C GLY A 32 -4.78 -2.59 5.00
N ILE A 33 -4.58 -3.64 5.79
CA ILE A 33 -3.77 -3.59 7.00
C ILE A 33 -2.49 -4.40 6.73
N TRP A 34 -1.36 -3.81 7.08
CA TRP A 34 -0.03 -4.37 6.85
C TRP A 34 0.75 -4.45 8.17
N LYS A 35 1.46 -5.55 8.38
CA LYS A 35 2.38 -5.73 9.50
C LYS A 35 3.82 -5.84 8.98
N PRO A 36 4.84 -5.32 9.67
CA PRO A 36 6.21 -5.49 9.22
C PRO A 36 6.62 -6.97 9.25
N ASN A 37 7.55 -7.33 8.37
CA ASN A 37 8.13 -8.68 8.28
C ASN A 37 9.64 -8.62 8.50
N ARG A 38 10.34 -7.86 7.65
CA ARG A 38 11.79 -7.73 7.67
C ARG A 38 12.23 -6.47 6.95
N THR A 39 13.45 -6.03 7.27
CA THR A 39 14.19 -5.04 6.51
C THR A 39 15.35 -5.72 5.80
N VAL A 40 15.67 -5.28 4.59
CA VAL A 40 16.85 -5.69 3.83
C VAL A 40 17.66 -4.45 3.49
N THR A 41 18.90 -4.40 3.96
CA THR A 41 19.88 -3.40 3.54
C THR A 41 20.64 -3.96 2.35
N VAL A 42 20.62 -3.23 1.23
CA VAL A 42 21.37 -3.59 0.03
C VAL A 42 22.59 -2.68 -0.06
N LEU A 43 23.77 -3.29 -0.15
CA LEU A 43 25.04 -2.58 -0.29
C LEU A 43 25.35 -2.28 -1.77
N ASN A 44 26.25 -1.34 -2.01
CA ASN A 44 26.66 -0.93 -3.36
C ASN A 44 27.36 -2.05 -4.17
N ASP A 45 27.88 -3.08 -3.50
CA ASP A 45 28.42 -4.28 -4.15
C ASP A 45 27.36 -5.36 -4.47
N GLY A 46 26.09 -5.11 -4.12
CA GLY A 46 24.97 -6.02 -4.29
C GLY A 46 24.76 -7.01 -3.14
N THR A 47 25.57 -6.96 -2.09
CA THR A 47 25.37 -7.76 -0.87
C THR A 47 24.08 -7.33 -0.17
N GLU A 48 23.30 -8.31 0.30
CA GLU A 48 22.07 -8.07 1.05
C GLU A 48 22.21 -8.56 2.50
N ASN A 49 21.88 -7.68 3.45
CA ASN A 49 21.78 -8.01 4.86
C ASN A 49 20.33 -7.88 5.31
N SER A 50 19.75 -8.95 5.85
CA SER A 50 18.35 -8.93 6.30
C SER A 50 18.24 -9.00 7.82
N LYS A 51 17.36 -8.16 8.38
CA LYS A 51 16.93 -8.18 9.78
C LYS A 51 15.42 -8.46 9.83
N MET A 52 15.02 -9.52 10.53
CA MET A 52 13.60 -9.79 10.80
C MET A 52 13.05 -8.78 11.80
N ALA A 53 11.77 -8.42 11.66
CA ALA A 53 11.06 -7.67 12.68
C ALA A 53 11.07 -8.44 14.01
N THR A 54 11.28 -7.72 15.10
CA THR A 54 11.25 -8.26 16.45
C THR A 54 9.83 -8.65 16.87
N PRO A 55 9.66 -9.46 17.93
CA PRO A 55 8.34 -9.83 18.43
C PRO A 55 7.42 -8.63 18.73
N CYS A 56 7.96 -7.52 19.23
CA CYS A 56 7.17 -6.30 19.47
C CYS A 56 6.82 -5.60 18.17
N GLU A 57 7.78 -5.41 17.27
CA GLU A 57 7.53 -4.75 15.98
C GLU A 57 6.50 -5.50 15.12
N LEU A 58 6.39 -6.83 15.25
CA LEU A 58 5.34 -7.62 14.58
C LEU A 58 3.92 -7.21 14.99
N ASN A 59 3.73 -6.42 16.06
CA ASN A 59 2.46 -5.84 16.46
C ASN A 59 2.16 -4.49 15.77
N ASN A 60 3.15 -3.87 15.13
CA ASN A 60 2.96 -2.64 14.33
C ASN A 60 1.97 -2.88 13.20
N ARG A 61 1.13 -1.88 12.92
CA ARG A 61 0.19 -1.91 11.80
C ARG A 61 0.34 -0.64 10.99
N LEU A 62 0.35 -0.77 9.67
CA LEU A 62 0.05 0.31 8.74
C LEU A 62 -1.32 0.02 8.13
N THR A 63 -2.26 0.95 8.25
CA THR A 63 -3.62 0.80 7.74
C THR A 63 -3.87 1.87 6.69
N PHE A 64 -4.12 1.42 5.46
CA PHE A 64 -4.50 2.29 4.34
C PHE A 64 -5.98 2.07 4.06
N GLY A 65 -6.81 3.09 4.31
CA GLY A 65 -8.25 3.08 4.08
C GLY A 65 -8.60 3.37 2.63
N ALA A 66 -9.69 2.78 2.14
CA ALA A 66 -10.19 3.03 0.76
C ALA A 66 -10.68 4.47 0.53
N ASP A 67 -10.90 5.22 1.61
CA ASP A 67 -11.26 6.64 1.63
C ASP A 67 -10.05 7.59 1.62
N GLY A 68 -8.83 7.05 1.51
CA GLY A 68 -7.59 7.82 1.55
C GLY A 68 -7.05 8.07 2.97
N SER A 69 -7.66 7.50 4.01
CA SER A 69 -7.13 7.60 5.39
C SER A 69 -5.92 6.69 5.60
N PHE A 70 -4.98 7.15 6.43
CA PHE A 70 -3.82 6.39 6.85
C PHE A 70 -3.73 6.36 8.38
N PHE A 71 -3.40 5.20 8.95
CA PHE A 71 -3.16 5.04 10.39
C PHE A 71 -1.97 4.13 10.64
N MET A 72 -1.19 4.42 11.68
CA MET A 72 -0.14 3.53 12.15
C MET A 72 -0.24 3.26 13.65
N THR A 73 0.11 2.03 14.04
CA THR A 73 0.39 1.68 15.44
C THR A 73 1.86 1.31 15.57
N ASN A 74 2.48 1.70 16.68
CA ASN A 74 3.91 1.54 16.91
C ASN A 74 4.19 0.88 18.26
N PHE A 75 4.96 -0.20 18.21
CA PHE A 75 5.41 -1.09 19.26
C PHE A 75 6.92 -1.24 19.04
N PRO A 76 7.73 -0.28 19.52
CA PRO A 76 9.15 -0.20 19.21
C PRO A 76 9.91 -1.39 19.79
N GLU A 77 11.06 -1.71 19.19
CA GLU A 77 12.07 -2.51 19.86
C GLU A 77 12.61 -1.71 21.07
N GLY A 78 12.56 -2.29 22.27
CA GLY A 78 12.96 -1.60 23.50
C GLY A 78 13.20 -2.55 24.67
N PRO A 79 13.62 -2.04 25.83
CA PRO A 79 13.81 -2.85 27.03
C PRO A 79 12.50 -3.37 27.63
N ASP A 80 11.37 -2.91 27.11
CA ASP A 80 10.04 -3.32 27.53
C ASP A 80 9.76 -4.77 27.07
N PRO A 81 9.67 -5.74 27.99
CA PRO A 81 9.36 -7.12 27.64
C PRO A 81 7.89 -7.31 27.23
N ASP A 82 7.01 -6.36 27.54
CA ASP A 82 5.57 -6.50 27.38
C ASP A 82 5.06 -5.95 26.04
N CYS A 83 5.96 -5.35 25.23
CA CYS A 83 5.64 -4.76 23.94
C CYS A 83 4.46 -3.79 24.04
N GLU A 84 4.55 -2.78 24.91
CA GLU A 84 3.51 -1.76 25.01
C GLU A 84 3.47 -0.88 23.76
N GLU A 85 2.25 -0.48 23.38
CA GLU A 85 2.06 0.47 22.29
C GLU A 85 2.58 1.85 22.70
N LEU A 86 3.39 2.47 21.84
CA LEU A 86 3.72 3.88 21.96
C LEU A 86 2.52 4.73 21.51
N VAL A 87 1.58 4.90 22.43
CA VAL A 87 0.42 5.78 22.26
C VAL A 87 0.83 7.25 22.43
N GLY A 88 0.38 8.11 21.51
CA GLY A 88 0.66 9.55 21.58
C GLY A 88 1.99 9.97 20.96
N ASN A 89 2.57 9.14 20.09
CA ASN A 89 3.60 9.59 19.16
C ASN A 89 3.08 10.75 18.30
N LEU A 90 3.97 11.63 17.86
CA LEU A 90 3.61 12.85 17.12
C LEU A 90 2.80 12.58 15.86
N TYR A 91 3.03 11.42 15.22
CA TYR A 91 2.44 11.05 13.94
C TYR A 91 1.87 9.63 14.04
N GLN A 92 0.55 9.49 14.14
CA GLN A 92 -0.14 8.18 14.15
C GLN A 92 -1.26 8.05 13.11
N SER A 93 -1.64 9.16 12.49
CA SER A 93 -2.75 9.21 11.54
C SER A 93 -2.43 10.18 10.42
N GLY A 94 -3.13 10.05 9.30
CA GLY A 94 -2.86 10.86 8.15
C GLY A 94 -3.72 10.54 6.95
N SER A 95 -3.19 10.88 5.79
CA SER A 95 -3.78 10.55 4.49
C SER A 95 -2.76 9.88 3.59
N TRP A 96 -3.24 9.21 2.55
CA TRP A 96 -2.39 8.69 1.49
C TRP A 96 -3.00 8.95 0.12
N GLU A 97 -2.14 9.16 -0.87
CA GLU A 97 -2.52 9.34 -2.26
C GLU A 97 -1.58 8.54 -3.17
N ARG A 98 -2.16 7.89 -4.18
CA ARG A 98 -1.38 7.23 -5.24
C ARG A 98 -1.04 8.23 -6.34
N MET A 99 0.24 8.47 -6.57
CA MET A 99 0.72 9.35 -7.64
C MET A 99 0.99 8.59 -8.94
N SER A 100 1.42 7.33 -8.84
CA SER A 100 1.71 6.47 -10.00
C SER A 100 1.54 4.99 -9.64
N SER A 101 1.89 4.08 -10.55
CA SER A 101 1.80 2.64 -10.28
C SER A 101 2.57 2.19 -9.03
N THR A 102 3.68 2.87 -8.71
CA THR A 102 4.60 2.51 -7.62
C THR A 102 4.92 3.67 -6.67
N VAL A 103 4.40 4.87 -6.90
CA VAL A 103 4.69 6.05 -6.06
C VAL A 103 3.43 6.45 -5.30
N TYR A 104 3.58 6.57 -3.99
CA TYR A 104 2.54 6.99 -3.05
C TYR A 104 3.09 8.15 -2.22
N VAL A 105 2.21 9.07 -1.85
CA VAL A 105 2.49 10.11 -0.86
C VAL A 105 1.72 9.77 0.39
N ILE A 106 2.39 9.73 1.54
CA ILE A 106 1.77 9.54 2.84
C ILE A 106 1.93 10.85 3.60
N GLU A 107 0.83 11.53 3.87
CA GLU A 107 0.82 12.70 4.74
C GLU A 107 0.60 12.22 6.17
N LEU A 108 1.52 12.56 7.07
CA LEU A 108 1.45 12.28 8.49
C LEU A 108 0.96 13.53 9.22
N VAL A 109 -0.22 13.44 9.83
CA VAL A 109 -0.80 14.56 10.59
C VAL A 109 -0.19 14.61 11.97
N CYS A 110 0.39 15.77 12.32
CA CYS A 110 0.93 15.95 13.66
C CYS A 110 -0.21 16.06 14.68
N MET A 111 -0.13 15.27 15.75
CA MET A 111 -1.16 15.20 16.79
C MET A 111 -1.06 16.36 17.81
N MET A 112 0.00 17.17 17.75
CA MET A 112 0.15 18.36 18.59
C MET A 112 -0.37 19.62 17.89
N PRO A 113 -0.97 20.57 18.62
CA PRO A 113 -1.29 21.89 18.08
C PRO A 113 -0.06 22.59 17.50
N ASP A 114 -0.24 23.31 16.39
CA ASP A 114 0.78 24.14 15.72
C ASP A 114 2.03 23.39 15.23
N CYS A 115 1.99 22.06 15.17
CA CYS A 115 3.04 21.23 14.63
C CYS A 115 2.79 20.91 13.14
N PRO A 116 3.80 21.00 12.26
CA PRO A 116 3.63 20.73 10.85
C PRO A 116 3.39 19.24 10.58
N ASN A 117 2.57 18.96 9.57
CA ASN A 117 2.46 17.63 9.00
C ASN A 117 3.78 17.24 8.33
N GLU A 118 4.08 15.96 8.33
CA GLU A 118 5.20 15.37 7.58
C GLU A 118 4.68 14.66 6.33
N TYR A 119 5.55 14.51 5.34
CA TYR A 119 5.21 13.86 4.08
C TYR A 119 6.27 12.83 3.78
N GLU A 120 5.85 11.57 3.68
CA GLU A 120 6.69 10.47 3.28
C GLU A 120 6.40 10.12 1.82
N VAL A 121 7.46 10.06 1.02
CA VAL A 121 7.38 9.69 -0.40
C VAL A 121 8.44 8.63 -0.67
N PRO A 122 8.15 7.35 -0.42
CA PRO A 122 9.10 6.28 -0.70
C PRO A 122 9.45 6.23 -2.18
N ASP A 123 10.67 5.82 -2.51
CA ASP A 123 11.13 5.72 -3.90
C ASP A 123 10.29 4.74 -4.72
N GLU A 124 9.89 3.62 -4.11
CA GLU A 124 9.09 2.61 -4.77
C GLU A 124 8.25 1.81 -3.77
N VAL A 125 6.96 1.65 -4.05
CA VAL A 125 6.06 0.73 -3.35
C VAL A 125 5.53 -0.30 -4.34
N THR A 126 5.73 -1.59 -4.04
CA THR A 126 5.34 -2.72 -4.90
C THR A 126 4.59 -3.78 -4.12
N PHE A 127 3.78 -4.57 -4.85
CA PHE A 127 2.95 -5.65 -4.31
C PHE A 127 3.18 -6.94 -5.11
N PRO A 128 4.30 -7.67 -4.89
CA PRO A 128 4.71 -8.77 -5.77
C PRO A 128 3.69 -9.89 -5.94
N ASP A 129 2.91 -10.18 -4.90
CA ASP A 129 1.90 -11.25 -4.86
C ASP A 129 0.54 -10.78 -4.28
N GLY A 130 0.40 -9.47 -4.04
CA GLY A 130 -0.78 -8.86 -3.42
C GLY A 130 -0.87 -9.01 -1.89
N ASN A 131 -0.10 -9.92 -1.30
CA ASN A 131 -0.05 -10.19 0.14
C ASN A 131 1.24 -9.70 0.80
N THR A 132 2.24 -9.33 0.02
CA THR A 132 3.45 -8.63 0.46
C THR A 132 3.47 -7.23 -0.12
N MET A 133 3.67 -6.24 0.75
CA MET A 133 4.04 -4.88 0.36
C MET A 133 5.55 -4.73 0.55
N ARG A 134 6.22 -4.22 -0.48
CA ARG A 134 7.65 -3.92 -0.43
C ARG A 134 7.86 -2.44 -0.72
N ILE A 135 8.44 -1.74 0.24
CA ILE A 135 8.79 -0.33 0.15
C ILE A 135 10.31 -0.24 -0.05
N LYS A 136 10.75 0.51 -1.05
CA LYS A 136 12.16 0.86 -1.30
C LYS A 136 12.40 2.29 -0.84
N GLU A 137 13.49 2.49 -0.12
CA GLU A 137 13.96 3.82 0.28
C GLU A 137 15.47 3.93 0.02
N ILE A 138 15.85 5.01 -0.65
CA ILE A 138 17.22 5.46 -0.85
C ILE A 138 17.47 6.53 0.22
N ASP A 139 18.29 6.19 1.19
CA ASP A 139 18.75 7.14 2.20
C ASP A 139 19.97 7.88 1.67
N GLU A 140 19.79 9.15 1.29
CA GLU A 140 20.87 10.00 0.78
C GLU A 140 21.94 10.33 1.84
N ASP A 141 21.60 10.17 3.12
CA ASP A 141 22.50 10.41 4.26
C ASP A 141 23.16 9.11 4.76
N ALA A 142 22.81 7.96 4.18
CA ALA A 142 23.45 6.70 4.52
C ALA A 142 24.94 6.70 4.17
N ASN A 143 25.71 5.85 4.86
CA ASN A 143 27.12 5.62 4.51
C ASN A 143 27.25 5.21 3.04
N ASP A 144 28.31 5.67 2.36
CA ASP A 144 28.68 5.38 0.96
C ASP A 144 28.73 3.88 0.58
N GLU A 145 28.57 2.98 1.55
CA GLU A 145 28.48 1.53 1.34
C GLU A 145 27.06 1.03 1.06
N ILE A 146 26.03 1.77 1.50
CA ILE A 146 24.62 1.38 1.36
C ILE A 146 24.06 1.96 0.06
N ALA A 147 23.38 1.11 -0.71
CA ALA A 147 22.69 1.52 -1.93
C ALA A 147 21.25 1.95 -1.64
N TYR A 148 20.51 1.14 -0.88
CA TYR A 148 19.11 1.38 -0.50
C TYR A 148 18.63 0.34 0.52
N PHE A 149 17.44 0.58 1.06
CA PHE A 149 16.71 -0.33 1.93
C PHE A 149 15.46 -0.87 1.23
N TYR A 150 15.09 -2.10 1.58
CA TYR A 150 13.74 -2.60 1.39
C TYR A 150 13.08 -2.88 2.74
N TYR A 151 11.87 -2.39 2.93
CA TYR A 151 10.98 -2.75 4.01
C TYR A 151 9.88 -3.65 3.49
N TYR A 152 9.76 -4.83 4.08
CA TYR A 152 8.75 -5.82 3.73
C TYR A 152 7.65 -5.84 4.78
N PHE A 153 6.41 -5.84 4.31
CA PHE A 153 5.23 -5.98 5.13
C PHE A 153 4.34 -7.08 4.57
N ASP A 154 3.70 -7.82 5.47
CA ASP A 154 2.70 -8.82 5.12
C ASP A 154 1.31 -8.26 5.36
N ARG A 155 0.36 -8.61 4.49
CA ARG A 155 -1.04 -8.29 4.68
C ARG A 155 -1.59 -9.02 5.91
N VAL A 156 -2.42 -8.33 6.69
CA VAL A 156 -3.19 -8.91 7.78
C VAL A 156 -4.59 -9.22 7.25
N GLU A 157 -4.99 -10.50 7.37
CA GLU A 157 -6.32 -10.99 6.99
C GLU A 157 -7.41 -10.59 8.00
#